data_AF-R9LDK7-F1
#
_entry.id   AF-R9LDK7-F1
#
_cell.length_a   1.000
_cell.length_b   1.000
_cell.length_c   1.000
_cell.angle_alpha   90.00
_cell.angle_beta   90.00
_cell.angle_gamma   90.00
#
_symmetry.space_group_name_H-M   'P 1'
#
loop_
_entity.id
_entity.type
_entity.pdbx_description
1 polymer ?
#
loop_
_entity_poly.entity_id
_entity_poly.type
_entity_poly.pdbx_seq_one_letter_code
_entity_poly.pdbx_strand_id
1 'polypeptide(L)' 'MANVKDCPGFETFGADVKAARSVKHLSRRTLAEIVNIDSRYLANIENEGTIPSLPVIIQLIKVILSI' A
#
# COMPACT_ATOMS: atom_id res chain seq x y z
N MET A 1 -14.73 -0.11 -2.88
CA MET A 1 -13.53 -0.62 -2.19
C MET A 1 -13.89 -0.79 -0.73
N ALA A 2 -13.38 -1.83 -0.07
CA ALA A 2 -13.63 -1.99 1.37
C ALA A 2 -12.92 -0.87 2.15
N ASN A 3 -13.52 -0.46 3.25
CA ASN A 3 -12.90 0.46 4.19
C ASN A 3 -12.28 -0.33 5.35
N VAL A 4 -11.24 0.21 5.97
CA VAL A 4 -10.57 -0.41 7.11
C VAL A 4 -11.52 -0.77 8.27
N LYS A 5 -12.61 0.00 8.45
CA LYS A 5 -13.63 -0.28 9.47
C LYS A 5 -14.31 -1.64 9.30
N ASP A 6 -14.32 -2.18 8.08
CA ASP A 6 -14.95 -3.45 7.73
C ASP A 6 -13.94 -4.62 7.68
N CYS A 7 -12.66 -4.34 7.97
CA CYS A 7 -11.54 -5.28 7.83
C CYS A 7 -10.65 -5.24 9.08
N PRO A 8 -11.07 -5.85 10.20
CA PRO A 8 -10.27 -5.88 11.41
C PRO A 8 -8.90 -6.53 11.16
N GLY A 9 -7.85 -5.93 11.72
CA GLY A 9 -6.45 -6.33 11.51
C GLY A 9 -5.75 -5.60 10.36
N PHE A 10 -6.43 -4.73 9.61
CA PHE A 10 -5.83 -3.88 8.57
C PHE A 10 -5.64 -2.42 8.98
N GLU A 11 -5.86 -2.07 10.26
CA GLU A 11 -5.83 -0.71 10.79
C GLU A 11 -4.49 -0.01 10.52
N THR A 12 -3.38 -0.76 10.59
CA THR A 12 -2.02 -0.23 10.38
C THR A 12 -1.51 -0.42 8.96
N PHE A 13 -2.18 -1.23 8.13
CA PHE A 13 -1.65 -1.69 6.85
C PHE A 13 -1.17 -0.54 5.94
N GLY A 14 -1.99 0.51 5.79
CA GLY A 14 -1.63 1.67 4.99
C GLY A 14 -0.40 2.41 5.50
N ALA A 15 -0.31 2.59 6.82
CA ALA A 15 0.82 3.24 7.46
C ALA A 15 2.10 2.39 7.33
N ASP A 16 1.99 1.07 7.46
CA ASP A 16 3.11 0.13 7.32
C ASP A 16 3.65 0.13 5.88
N VAL A 17 2.76 0.15 4.87
CA VAL A 17 3.14 0.32 3.45
C VAL A 17 3.90 1.63 3.24
N LYS A 18 3.40 2.75 3.79
CA LYS A 18 4.04 4.06 3.68
C LYS A 18 5.43 4.09 4.33
N ALA A 19 5.54 3.53 5.54
CA ALA A 19 6.78 3.47 6.29
C ALA A 19 7.83 2.66 5.53
N ALA A 20 7.49 1.45 5.11
CA ALA A 20 8.45 0.57 4.46
C ALA A 20 8.80 1.02 3.02
N ARG A 21 7.87 1.67 2.30
CA ARG A 21 8.22 2.41 1.06
C ARG A 21 9.29 3.48 1.31
N SER A 22 9.15 4.23 2.41
CA SER A 22 10.07 5.31 2.76
C SER A 22 11.45 4.77 3.16
N VAL A 23 11.52 3.65 3.87
CA VAL A 23 12.78 2.94 4.17
C VAL A 23 13.47 2.46 2.88
N LYS A 24 12.70 2.03 1.87
CA LYS A 24 13.25 1.68 0.55
C LYS A 24 13.58 2.88 -0.34
N HIS A 25 13.46 4.11 0.17
CA HIS A 25 13.69 5.35 -0.59
C HIS A 25 12.86 5.46 -1.88
N LEU A 26 11.70 4.79 -1.93
CA LEU A 26 10.82 4.84 -3.09
C LEU A 26 9.87 6.04 -2.96
N SER A 27 9.75 6.83 -4.04
CA SER A 27 8.66 7.78 -4.14
C SER A 27 7.33 7.03 -4.25
N ARG A 28 6.22 7.67 -3.84
CA ARG A 28 4.88 7.08 -4.03
C ARG A 28 4.61 6.76 -5.50
N ARG A 29 5.02 7.65 -6.41
CA ARG A 29 4.87 7.45 -7.85
C ARG A 29 5.62 6.21 -8.31
N THR A 30 6.88 6.05 -7.89
CA THR A 30 7.72 4.91 -8.25
C THR A 30 7.10 3.59 -7.78
N LEU A 31 6.64 3.50 -6.53
CA LEU A 31 6.00 2.28 -6.04
C LEU A 31 4.70 1.97 -6.81
N ALA A 32 3.89 3.00 -7.08
CA ALA A 32 2.65 2.85 -7.84
C ALA A 32 2.90 2.33 -9.26
N GLU A 33 3.96 2.82 -9.93
CA GLU A 33 4.38 2.33 -11.26
C GLU A 33 4.84 0.86 -11.21
N ILE A 34 5.64 0.46 -10.20
CA ILE A 34 6.09 -0.94 -10.03
C ILE A 34 4.91 -1.90 -9.81
N VAL A 35 3.95 -1.49 -8.99
CA VAL A 35 2.75 -2.29 -8.65
C VAL A 35 1.66 -2.18 -9.73
N ASN A 36 1.86 -1.33 -10.73
CA ASN A 36 0.91 -1.04 -11.82
C ASN A 36 -0.46 -0.55 -11.30
N ILE A 37 -0.44 0.46 -10.44
CA ILE A 37 -1.63 1.13 -9.89
C ILE A 37 -1.52 2.66 -10.00
N ASP A 38 -2.65 3.37 -9.93
CA ASP A 38 -2.66 4.84 -9.89
C ASP A 38 -2.00 5.36 -8.59
N SER A 39 -1.16 6.40 -8.70
CA SER A 39 -0.46 6.97 -7.54
C SER A 39 -1.41 7.55 -6.48
N ARG A 40 -2.59 8.05 -6.89
CA ARG A 40 -3.67 8.47 -5.97
C ARG A 40 -4.28 7.28 -5.28
N TYR A 41 -4.45 6.15 -5.96
CA TYR A 41 -4.93 4.94 -5.30
C TYR A 41 -3.95 4.50 -4.20
N LEU A 42 -2.64 4.52 -4.48
CA LEU A 42 -1.63 4.29 -3.43
C LEU A 42 -1.70 5.33 -2.30
N ALA A 43 -1.99 6.60 -2.60
CA ALA A 43 -2.17 7.62 -1.57
C ALA A 43 -3.35 7.30 -0.63
N ASN A 44 -4.47 6.81 -1.19
CA ASN A 44 -5.66 6.47 -0.42
C ASN A 44 -5.42 5.21 0.44
N ILE A 45 -4.64 4.24 -0.05
CA ILE A 45 -4.19 3.09 0.75
C ILE A 45 -3.34 3.59 1.93
N GLU A 46 -2.34 4.44 1.66
CA GLU A 46 -1.39 4.90 2.66
C GLU A 46 -1.99 5.82 3.73
N ASN A 47 -3.02 6.62 3.41
CA ASN A 47 -3.46 7.72 4.27
C ASN A 47 -4.96 7.74 4.57
N GLU A 48 -5.81 7.05 3.80
CA GLU A 48 -7.27 7.15 3.91
C GLU A 48 -7.96 5.84 4.34
N GLY A 49 -7.17 4.82 4.70
CA GLY A 49 -7.70 3.53 5.16
C GLY A 49 -8.42 2.75 4.06
N THR A 50 -8.08 3.01 2.79
CA THR A 50 -8.57 2.22 1.66
C THR A 50 -7.95 0.83 1.71
N ILE A 51 -8.78 -0.21 1.71
CA ILE A 51 -8.31 -1.60 1.66
C ILE A 51 -8.16 -2.02 0.20
N PRO A 52 -6.93 -2.33 -0.26
CA PRO A 52 -6.71 -2.79 -1.61
C PRO A 52 -7.15 -4.25 -1.80
N SER A 53 -7.34 -4.65 -3.05
CA SER A 53 -7.57 -6.05 -3.41
C SER A 53 -6.35 -6.92 -3.07
N LEU A 54 -6.58 -8.21 -2.78
CA LEU A 54 -5.51 -9.17 -2.48
C LEU A 54 -4.34 -9.18 -3.48
N PRO A 55 -4.54 -9.11 -4.82
CA PRO A 55 -3.43 -9.04 -5.77
C PRO A 55 -2.50 -7.86 -5.52
N VAL A 56 -3.06 -6.68 -5.23
CA VAL A 56 -2.31 -5.46 -4.93
C VAL A 56 -1.58 -5.59 -3.59
N ILE A 57 -2.21 -6.19 -2.56
CA ILE A 57 -1.55 -6.49 -1.29
C ILE A 57 -0.30 -7.36 -1.52
N ILE A 58 -0.44 -8.46 -2.26
CA ILE A 58 0.66 -9.38 -2.55
C ILE A 58 1.79 -8.67 -3.31
N GLN A 59 1.45 -7.80 -4.27
CA GLN A 59 2.45 -7.02 -5.02
C GLN A 59 3.17 -6.00 -4.13
N LEU A 60 2.45 -5.25 -3.30
CA LEU A 60 3.03 -4.29 -2.35
C LEU A 60 4.02 -5.00 -1.41
N ILE A 61 3.61 -6.13 -0.83
CA ILE A 61 4.44 -6.94 0.06
C ILE A 61 5.70 -7.41 -0.67
N LYS A 62 5.59 -7.94 -1.90
CA LYS A 62 6.76 -8.37 -2.69
C LYS A 62 7.76 -7.24 -2.89
N VAL A 63 7.31 -6.06 -3.32
CA VAL A 63 8.23 -4.94 -3.60
C VAL A 63 8.89 -4.43 -2.30
N ILE A 64 8.09 -4.32 -1.25
CA ILE A 64 8.51 -3.67 -0.01
C ILE A 64 9.28 -4.62 0.93
N LEU A 65 9.01 -5.93 0.90
CA LEU A 65 9.68 -6.94 1.72
C LEU A 65 10.73 -7.78 1.00
N SER A 66 10.98 -7.61 -0.31
CA SER A 66 12.13 -8.25 -0.95
C SER A 66 13.41 -7.92 -0.17
N ILE A 67 13.93 -8.92 0.54
CA ILE A 67 15.24 -9.02 1.17
C ILE A 67 16.29 -9.20 0.08
#